data_AF-A0A399F734-F1
#
_entry.id   AF-A0A399F734-F1
#
_cell.length_a   1.000
_cell.length_b   1.000
_cell.length_c   1.000
_cell.angle_alpha   90.00
_cell.angle_beta   90.00
_cell.angle_gamma   90.00
#
_symmetry.space_group_name_H-M   'P 1'
#
loop_
_entity.id
_entity.type
_entity.pdbx_description
1 polymer ?
#
loop_
_entity_poly.entity_id
_entity_poly.type
_entity_poly.pdbx_seq_one_letter_code
_entity_poly.pdbx_strand_id
1 'polypeptide(L)'
;MGQTLGDIAAALIALSGIAVIIGVIFIRRGDRVWHPRIMLTATALAALFLVFYLLKWGLYGTTRYVGPEEWRGAYYALLISHTLLAAINGPLVIWLIYNAVKGRFNIHKPWARWTVPIWLYVAATGWVIDLVLRRYGESTGSIRF
;
A
#
# COMPACT_ATOMS: atom_id res chain seq x y z
N MET A 1 -9.70 2.38 -19.72
CA MET A 1 -8.29 2.60 -19.31
C MET A 1 -8.14 3.04 -17.86
N GLY A 2 -8.94 3.97 -17.31
CA GLY A 2 -8.85 4.30 -15.87
C GLY A 2 -9.12 3.13 -14.92
N GLN A 3 -10.09 2.26 -15.27
CA GLN A 3 -10.39 1.05 -14.51
C GLN A 3 -9.23 0.05 -14.51
N THR A 4 -8.62 -0.20 -15.69
CA THR A 4 -7.49 -1.12 -15.82
C THR A 4 -6.27 -0.66 -15.03
N LEU A 5 -5.98 0.66 -14.98
CA LEU A 5 -4.91 1.20 -14.12
C LEU A 5 -5.21 0.97 -12.64
N GLY A 6 -6.48 1.09 -12.23
CA GLY A 6 -6.94 0.77 -10.88
C GLY A 6 -6.78 -0.72 -10.54
N ASP A 7 -7.16 -1.61 -11.46
CA ASP A 7 -7.00 -3.07 -11.32
C ASP A 7 -5.53 -3.46 -11.12
N ILE A 8 -4.64 -2.90 -11.94
CA ILE A 8 -3.19 -3.13 -11.84
C ILE A 8 -2.66 -2.61 -10.51
N ALA A 9 -3.04 -1.39 -10.11
CA ALA A 9 -2.64 -0.83 -8.82
C ALA A 9 -3.10 -1.74 -7.66
N ALA A 10 -4.37 -2.14 -7.65
CA ALA A 10 -4.91 -3.04 -6.62
C ALA A 10 -4.16 -4.38 -6.59
N ALA A 11 -3.88 -5.00 -7.74
CA ALA A 11 -3.13 -6.25 -7.81
C ALA A 11 -1.71 -6.10 -7.26
N LEU A 12 -1.00 -5.02 -7.62
CA LEU A 12 0.37 -4.75 -7.18
C LEU A 12 0.47 -4.58 -5.66
N ILE A 13 -0.46 -3.85 -5.04
CA ILE A 13 -0.41 -3.64 -3.59
C ILE A 13 -0.78 -4.92 -2.81
N ALA A 14 -1.69 -5.76 -3.34
CA ALA A 14 -1.97 -7.07 -2.76
C ALA A 14 -0.75 -8.00 -2.84
N LEU A 15 -0.11 -8.08 -4.01
CA LEU A 15 1.12 -8.87 -4.18
C LEU A 15 2.24 -8.36 -3.28
N SER A 16 2.35 -7.04 -3.10
CA SER A 16 3.27 -6.43 -2.13
C SER A 16 2.99 -6.90 -0.70
N GLY A 17 1.73 -6.86 -0.26
CA GLY A 17 1.32 -7.34 1.07
C GLY A 17 1.63 -8.83 1.28
N ILE A 18 1.35 -9.68 0.28
CA ILE A 18 1.70 -11.11 0.33
C ILE A 18 3.22 -11.29 0.43
N ALA A 19 3.99 -10.55 -0.36
CA ALA A 19 5.44 -10.60 -0.30
C ALA A 19 5.98 -10.18 1.07
N VAL A 20 5.39 -9.16 1.73
CA VAL A 20 5.74 -8.81 3.12
C VAL A 20 5.52 -9.99 4.07
N ILE A 21 4.37 -10.68 3.98
CA ILE A 21 4.08 -11.86 4.82
C ILE A 21 5.15 -12.94 4.58
N ILE A 22 5.45 -13.25 3.32
CA ILE A 22 6.47 -14.23 2.95
C ILE A 22 7.85 -13.82 3.47
N GLY A 23 8.21 -12.54 3.34
CA GLY A 23 9.47 -11.99 3.84
C GLY A 23 9.61 -12.10 5.36
N VAL A 24 8.52 -11.93 6.10
CA VAL A 24 8.46 -12.13 7.55
C VAL A 24 8.60 -13.61 7.91
N ILE A 25 8.01 -14.52 7.13
CA ILE A 25 8.18 -15.97 7.32
C ILE A 25 9.64 -16.37 7.13
N PHE A 26 10.31 -15.89 6.08
CA PHE A 26 11.72 -16.19 5.82
C PHE A 26 12.64 -15.74 6.97
N ILE A 27 12.49 -14.50 7.46
CA ILE A 27 13.34 -14.03 8.56
C ILE A 27 13.06 -14.77 9.88
N ARG A 28 11.81 -15.18 10.13
CA ARG A 28 11.47 -16.01 11.30
C ARG A 28 12.08 -17.40 11.23
N ARG A 29 12.26 -17.95 10.03
CA ARG A 29 12.99 -19.22 9.79
C ARG A 29 14.52 -19.05 9.82
N GLY A 30 15.02 -17.83 10.02
CA GLY A 30 16.45 -17.52 9.99
C GLY A 30 17.03 -17.37 8.58
N ASP A 31 16.20 -17.36 7.55
CA ASP A 31 16.65 -17.26 6.16
C ASP A 31 16.97 -15.81 5.77
N ARG A 32 18.24 -15.44 5.99
CA ARG A 32 18.76 -14.08 5.76
C ARG A 32 19.12 -13.81 4.30
N VAL A 33 19.11 -14.83 3.44
CA VAL A 33 19.39 -14.68 2.01
C VAL A 33 18.11 -14.32 1.26
N TRP A 34 17.01 -15.02 1.55
CA TRP A 34 15.73 -14.82 0.88
C TRP A 34 14.92 -13.64 1.44
N HIS A 35 15.03 -13.36 2.74
CA HIS A 35 14.35 -12.20 3.36
C HIS A 35 14.56 -10.88 2.59
N PRO A 36 15.80 -10.38 2.40
CA PRO A 36 16.00 -9.08 1.74
C PRO A 36 15.54 -9.09 0.28
N ARG A 37 15.67 -10.21 -0.44
CA ARG A 37 15.19 -10.33 -1.83
C ARG A 37 13.68 -10.12 -1.91
N ILE A 38 12.93 -10.83 -1.06
CA ILE A 38 11.47 -10.71 -1.02
C ILE A 38 11.02 -9.34 -0.53
N MET A 39 11.70 -8.75 0.48
CA MET A 39 11.37 -7.40 0.94
C MET A 39 11.62 -6.33 -0.13
N LEU A 40 12.67 -6.46 -0.94
CA LEU A 40 12.92 -5.58 -2.07
C LEU A 40 11.86 -5.76 -3.17
N THR A 41 11.44 -7.01 -3.46
CA THR A 41 10.32 -7.27 -4.36
C THR A 41 9.03 -6.63 -3.85
N ALA A 42 8.70 -6.78 -2.56
CA ALA A 42 7.54 -6.15 -1.94
C ALA A 42 7.58 -4.62 -2.08
N THR A 43 8.75 -4.02 -1.86
CA THR A 43 8.98 -2.59 -2.01
C THR A 43 8.79 -2.14 -3.45
N ALA A 44 9.35 -2.87 -4.42
CA ALA A 44 9.22 -2.56 -5.84
C ALA A 44 7.75 -2.63 -6.31
N LEU A 45 7.00 -3.65 -5.86
CA LEU A 45 5.57 -3.77 -6.13
C LEU A 45 4.77 -2.59 -5.55
N ALA A 46 5.08 -2.17 -4.31
CA ALA A 46 4.45 -1.00 -3.68
C ALA A 46 4.79 0.32 -4.40
N ALA A 47 6.04 0.47 -4.85
CA ALA A 47 6.46 1.64 -5.63
C ALA A 47 5.73 1.68 -6.98
N LEU A 48 5.61 0.54 -7.65
CA LEU A 48 4.88 0.45 -8.92
C LEU A 48 3.39 0.71 -8.72
N PHE A 49 2.79 0.20 -7.64
CA PHE A 49 1.43 0.55 -7.24
C PHE A 49 1.24 2.08 -7.16
N LEU A 50 2.16 2.78 -6.49
CA LEU A 50 2.07 4.24 -6.35
C LEU A 50 2.12 4.93 -7.72
N VAL A 51 2.98 4.48 -8.63
CA VAL A 51 3.04 5.02 -10.00
C VAL A 51 1.69 4.84 -10.71
N PHE A 52 1.13 3.63 -10.73
CA PHE A 52 -0.16 3.38 -11.38
C PHE A 52 -1.32 4.13 -10.72
N TYR A 53 -1.32 4.23 -9.39
CA TYR A 53 -2.30 4.99 -8.63
C TYR A 53 -2.26 6.48 -8.99
N LEU A 54 -1.07 7.09 -8.99
CA LEU A 54 -0.90 8.51 -9.33
C LEU A 54 -1.19 8.78 -10.81
N LEU A 55 -0.88 7.84 -11.71
CA LEU A 55 -1.27 7.94 -13.12
C LEU A 55 -2.79 7.89 -13.28
N LYS A 56 -3.48 6.96 -12.62
CA LYS A 56 -4.96 6.91 -12.60
C LYS A 56 -5.51 8.23 -12.09
N TRP A 57 -5.00 8.71 -10.96
CA TRP A 57 -5.45 9.95 -10.33
C TRP A 57 -5.22 11.18 -11.22
N GLY A 58 -4.04 11.31 -11.82
CA GLY A 58 -3.68 12.45 -12.68
C GLY A 58 -4.46 12.47 -14.00
N LEU A 59 -4.72 11.30 -14.62
CA LEU A 59 -5.39 11.22 -15.92
C LEU A 59 -6.93 11.18 -15.82
N TYR A 60 -7.46 10.55 -14.77
CA TYR A 60 -8.90 10.27 -14.66
C TYR A 60 -9.56 10.88 -13.41
N GLY A 61 -8.80 11.57 -12.57
CA GLY A 61 -9.29 12.26 -11.38
C GLY A 61 -9.61 11.33 -10.21
N THR A 62 -10.43 11.84 -9.29
CA THR A 62 -10.82 11.14 -8.06
C THR A 62 -12.19 10.47 -8.21
N THR A 63 -12.37 9.38 -7.46
CA THR A 63 -13.66 8.73 -7.30
C THR A 63 -14.22 9.09 -5.93
N ARG A 64 -15.44 9.63 -5.88
CA ARG A 64 -16.13 9.94 -4.63
C ARG A 64 -17.07 8.81 -4.24
N TYR A 65 -17.24 8.59 -2.95
CA TYR A 65 -18.22 7.63 -2.43
C TYR A 65 -19.63 8.23 -2.47
N VAL A 66 -20.56 7.52 -3.12
CA VAL A 66 -22.00 7.88 -3.23
C VAL A 66 -22.91 6.74 -2.75
N GLY A 67 -22.38 5.82 -1.95
CA GLY A 67 -23.15 4.73 -1.36
C GLY A 67 -24.05 5.18 -0.20
N PRO A 68 -24.67 4.24 0.52
CA PRO A 68 -25.59 4.55 1.61
C PRO A 68 -24.95 5.46 2.67
N GLU A 69 -25.74 6.40 3.20
CA GLU A 69 -25.27 7.44 4.13
C GLU A 69 -24.78 6.87 5.46
N GLU A 70 -25.42 5.79 5.95
CA GLU A 70 -25.06 5.05 7.17
C GLU A 70 -23.60 4.55 7.15
N TRP A 71 -23.06 4.19 5.98
CA TRP A 71 -21.69 3.68 5.82
C TRP A 71 -20.66 4.77 5.49
N ARG A 72 -21.12 6.00 5.19
CA ARG A 72 -20.24 7.10 4.78
C ARG A 72 -19.18 7.42 5.83
N GLY A 73 -19.58 7.48 7.11
CA GLY A 73 -18.65 7.74 8.21
C GLY A 73 -17.55 6.69 8.34
N ALA A 74 -17.94 5.40 8.29
CA ALA A 74 -16.99 4.29 8.34
C ALA A 74 -16.03 4.30 7.14
N TYR A 75 -16.54 4.56 5.94
CA TYR A 75 -15.73 4.67 4.73
C TYR A 75 -14.68 5.78 4.84
N TYR A 76 -15.07 6.99 5.26
CA TYR A 76 -14.11 8.10 5.37
C TYR A 76 -13.12 7.90 6.52
N ALA A 77 -13.52 7.29 7.64
CA ALA A 77 -12.58 6.91 8.69
C ALA A 77 -11.53 5.91 8.18
N LEU A 78 -11.97 4.90 7.41
CA LEU A 78 -11.08 3.94 6.75
C LEU A 78 -10.15 4.63 5.74
N LEU A 79 -10.70 5.50 4.89
CA LEU A 79 -9.93 6.21 3.86
C LEU A 79 -8.87 7.12 4.49
N ILE A 80 -9.25 7.93 5.48
CA ILE A 80 -8.33 8.86 6.16
C ILE A 80 -7.22 8.08 6.86
N SER A 81 -7.57 7.06 7.65
CA SER A 81 -6.57 6.24 8.36
C SER A 81 -5.63 5.53 7.38
N HIS A 82 -6.16 4.95 6.30
CA HIS A 82 -5.37 4.34 5.24
C HIS A 82 -4.40 5.34 4.61
N THR A 83 -4.87 6.52 4.19
CA THR A 83 -4.05 7.52 3.51
C THR A 83 -2.92 8.03 4.41
N LEU A 84 -3.21 8.33 5.68
CA LEU A 84 -2.20 8.78 6.63
C LEU A 84 -1.14 7.70 6.89
N LEU A 85 -1.58 6.46 7.14
CA LEU A 85 -0.68 5.35 7.38
C LEU A 85 0.15 5.01 6.14
N ALA A 86 -0.43 5.09 4.94
CA ALA A 86 0.30 4.87 3.69
C ALA A 86 1.38 5.95 3.47
N ALA A 87 1.05 7.22 3.74
CA ALA A 87 2.00 8.33 3.66
C ALA A 87 3.17 8.16 4.64
N ILE A 88 2.91 7.68 5.86
CA ILE A 88 3.96 7.38 6.85
C ILE A 88 4.77 6.12 6.47
N ASN A 89 4.12 5.11 5.89
CA ASN A 89 4.74 3.83 5.57
C ASN A 89 5.89 3.98 4.55
N GLY A 90 5.74 4.84 3.54
CA GLY A 90 6.78 5.08 2.52
C GLY A 90 8.15 5.45 3.13
N PRO A 91 8.24 6.57 3.89
CA PRO A 91 9.46 6.95 4.60
C PRO A 91 9.99 5.87 5.56
N LEU A 92 9.10 5.17 6.28
CA LEU A 92 9.51 4.08 7.18
C LEU A 92 10.19 2.92 6.44
N VAL A 93 9.66 2.53 5.28
CA VAL A 93 10.26 1.48 4.45
C VAL A 93 11.62 1.89 3.93
N ILE A 94 11.78 3.14 3.47
CA ILE A 94 13.08 3.69 3.06
C ILE A 94 14.08 3.66 4.22
N TRP A 95 13.65 4.07 5.42
CA TRP A 95 14.48 4.02 6.63
C TRP A 95 14.93 2.59 6.98
N LEU A 96 14.05 1.60 6.84
CA LEU A 96 14.40 0.20 7.06
C LEU A 96 15.40 -0.34 6.06
N ILE A 97 15.23 -0.01 4.78
CA ILE A 97 16.17 -0.41 3.71
C ILE A 97 17.53 0.24 3.94
N TYR A 98 17.56 1.54 4.25
CA TYR A 98 18.81 2.26 4.56
C TYR A 98 19.58 1.58 5.70
N ASN A 99 18.91 1.26 6.80
CA ASN A 99 19.56 0.60 7.95
C ASN A 99 19.97 -0.84 7.63
N ALA A 100 19.21 -1.57 6.81
CA ALA A 100 19.60 -2.90 6.35
C ALA A 100 20.87 -2.87 5.50
N VAL A 101 20.96 -1.93 4.54
CA VAL A 101 22.15 -1.74 3.69
C VAL A 101 23.37 -1.31 4.51
N LYS A 102 23.18 -0.49 5.55
CA LYS A 102 24.25 -0.10 6.48
C LYS A 102 24.60 -1.19 7.51
N GLY A 103 23.97 -2.36 7.48
CA GLY A 103 24.19 -3.44 8.44
C GLY A 103 23.72 -3.12 9.87
N ARG A 104 22.93 -2.05 10.07
CA ARG A 104 22.44 -1.57 11.38
C ARG A 104 21.19 -2.33 11.81
N PHE A 105 21.32 -3.65 11.96
CA PHE A 105 20.19 -4.54 12.26
C PHE A 105 19.58 -4.33 13.65
N ASN A 106 20.35 -3.75 14.57
CA ASN A 106 19.88 -3.30 15.89
C ASN A 106 18.80 -2.21 15.77
N ILE A 107 18.90 -1.33 14.77
CA ILE A 107 17.88 -0.30 14.47
C ILE A 107 16.80 -0.89 13.56
N HIS A 108 17.16 -1.67 12.54
CA HIS A 108 16.18 -2.24 11.61
C HIS A 108 15.08 -3.06 12.31
N LYS A 109 15.44 -3.95 13.25
CA LYS A 109 14.49 -4.89 13.85
C LYS A 109 13.34 -4.22 14.65
N PRO A 110 13.60 -3.28 15.59
CA PRO A 110 12.52 -2.61 16.32
C PRO A 110 11.56 -1.85 15.40
N TRP A 111 12.09 -1.14 14.41
CA TRP A 111 11.26 -0.38 13.45
C TRP A 111 10.44 -1.32 12.57
N ALA A 112 11.01 -2.45 12.11
CA ALA A 112 10.30 -3.42 11.29
C ALA A 112 9.07 -4.02 12.00
N ARG A 113 9.10 -4.15 13.34
CA ARG A 113 7.94 -4.63 14.12
C ARG A 113 6.71 -3.71 14.01
N TRP A 114 6.93 -2.43 13.76
CA TRP A 114 5.86 -1.45 13.54
C TRP A 114 5.54 -1.26 12.06
N THR A 115 6.56 -1.19 11.20
CA THR A 115 6.36 -0.99 9.76
C THR A 115 5.61 -2.15 9.12
N VAL A 116 5.89 -3.41 9.50
CA VAL A 116 5.21 -4.59 8.94
C VAL A 116 3.68 -4.53 9.13
N PRO A 117 3.13 -4.38 10.36
CA PRO A 117 1.68 -4.31 10.52
C PRO A 117 1.06 -3.08 9.84
N ILE A 118 1.75 -1.93 9.83
CA ILE A 118 1.29 -0.74 9.09
C ILE A 118 1.19 -1.07 7.59
N TRP A 119 2.22 -1.70 7.02
CA TRP A 119 2.25 -2.07 5.60
C TRP A 119 1.12 -3.06 5.26
N LEU A 120 0.92 -4.08 6.09
CA LEU A 120 -0.18 -5.03 5.88
C LEU A 120 -1.56 -4.38 6.02
N TYR A 121 -1.72 -3.47 6.98
CA TYR A 121 -2.95 -2.69 7.14
C TYR A 121 -3.24 -1.87 5.88
N VAL A 122 -2.27 -1.10 5.37
CA VAL A 122 -2.50 -0.26 4.18
C VAL A 122 -2.74 -1.11 2.94
N ALA A 123 -2.05 -2.25 2.78
CA ALA A 123 -2.28 -3.14 1.64
C ALA A 123 -3.70 -3.74 1.65
N ALA A 124 -4.17 -4.22 2.80
CA ALA A 124 -5.51 -4.78 2.95
C ALA A 124 -6.60 -3.71 2.78
N THR A 125 -6.46 -2.57 3.48
CA THR A 125 -7.46 -1.49 3.42
C THR A 125 -7.51 -0.80 2.06
N GLY A 126 -6.38 -0.72 1.33
CA GLY A 126 -6.38 -0.23 -0.05
C GLY A 126 -7.25 -1.07 -0.97
N TRP A 127 -7.22 -2.40 -0.80
CA TRP A 127 -8.11 -3.33 -1.52
C TRP A 127 -9.57 -3.13 -1.14
N VAL A 128 -9.85 -3.00 0.17
CA VAL A 128 -11.22 -2.74 0.65
C VAL A 128 -11.77 -1.44 0.08
N ILE A 129 -10.98 -0.37 0.09
CA ILE A 129 -11.37 0.93 -0.47
C ILE A 129 -11.67 0.82 -1.97
N ASP A 130 -10.81 0.12 -2.71
CA ASP A 130 -11.02 -0.11 -4.15
C ASP A 130 -12.32 -0.89 -4.42
N LEU A 131 -12.60 -1.96 -3.67
CA LEU A 131 -13.85 -2.72 -3.78
C LEU A 131 -15.08 -1.87 -3.46
N VAL A 132 -15.03 -1.06 -2.39
CA VAL A 132 -16.12 -0.16 -2.01
C VAL A 132 -16.37 0.87 -3.12
N LEU A 133 -15.31 1.48 -3.67
CA LEU A 133 -15.42 2.46 -4.74
C LEU A 133 -15.84 1.84 -6.08
N ARG A 134 -15.55 0.57 -6.35
CA ARG A 134 -16.11 -0.14 -7.51
C ARG A 134 -17.62 -0.29 -7.41
N ARG A 135 -18.14 -0.53 -6.20
CA ARG A 135 -19.57 -0.78 -5.97
C ARG A 135 -20.38 0.51 -5.82
N TYR A 136 -19.81 1.51 -5.18
CA TYR A 136 -20.49 2.73 -4.72
C TYR A 136 -19.77 4.03 -5.11
N GLY A 137 -18.76 3.96 -5.97
CA GLY A 137 -17.99 5.13 -6.39
C GLY A 137 -18.55 5.78 -7.65
N GLU A 138 -18.50 7.11 -7.67
CA GLU A 138 -18.79 7.92 -8.84
C GLU A 138 -17.54 8.69 -9.24
N SER A 139 -17.18 8.69 -10.52
CA SER A 139 -16.02 9.42 -11.03
C SER A 139 -16.33 10.92 -11.09
N THR A 140 -15.48 11.74 -10.49
CA THR A 140 -15.69 13.20 -10.44
C THR A 140 -15.15 13.93 -11.68
N GLY A 141 -14.65 13.18 -12.68
CA GLY A 141 -14.03 13.73 -13.89
C GLY A 141 -12.53 14.02 -13.73
N SER A 142 -11.83 14.15 -14.87
CA SER A 142 -10.39 14.47 -14.90
C SER A 142 -10.13 15.93 -14.51
N ILE A 143 -9.02 16.19 -13.82
CA ILE A 143 -8.52 17.56 -13.61
C ILE A 143 -8.17 18.11 -15.01
N ARG A 144 -8.96 19.08 -15.51
CA ARG A 144 -8.61 19.84 -16.72
C ARG A 144 -7.76 21.02 -16.26
N PHE A 145 -6.49 21.04 -16.69
CA PHE A 145 -5.66 22.25 -16.61
C PHE A 145 -6.07 23.23 -17.71
#